data_AF-A0A1H5C7Q9-F1
#
_entry.id   AF-A0A1H5C7Q9-F1
#
_cell.length_a   1.000
_cell.length_b   1.000
_cell.length_c   1.000
_cell.angle_alpha   90.00
_cell.angle_beta   90.00
_cell.angle_gamma   90.00
#
_symmetry.space_group_name_H-M   'P 1'
#
loop_
_entity.id
_entity.type
_entity.pdbx_description
1 polymer ?
#
loop_
_entity_poly.entity_id
_entity_poly.type
_entity_poly.pdbx_seq_one_letter_code
_entity_poly.pdbx_strand_id
1 'polypeptide(L)'
;MGHGGNVIDELMTDHREVEELFGRIEGLTPGSADRKLYADQVTMELVRHSVAEEAYLYPAVRKHVAGGDAIADREIEDHSTAERIMKDLERCDAGDPEFDRLIGMLMSEVRSHIADEEGNLFPQLRAACPPQALDDLGDKVRQAKKVAPTRPHPAAPDKPPANKLLAPGAGLVDRLRDALTGRGKKP
;
A
#
# COMPACT_ATOMS: atom_id res chain seq x y z
N MET A 1 3.44 10.32 -0.28
CA MET A 1 4.29 11.21 -1.12
C MET A 1 5.71 10.61 -1.10
N GLY A 2 6.80 11.35 -1.29
CA GLY A 2 8.15 10.85 -0.93
C GLY A 2 8.59 11.57 0.33
N HIS A 3 9.02 10.84 1.36
CA HIS A 3 9.22 11.39 2.72
C HIS A 3 10.70 11.62 3.05
N GLY A 4 11.61 10.93 2.35
CA GLY A 4 13.06 11.05 2.55
C GLY A 4 13.57 9.99 3.54
N GLY A 5 14.89 9.92 3.74
CA GLY A 5 15.51 8.84 4.52
C GLY A 5 15.61 7.52 3.75
N ASN A 6 15.97 6.46 4.48
CA ASN A 6 16.09 5.12 3.91
C ASN A 6 14.72 4.46 3.72
N VAL A 7 14.69 3.29 3.12
CA VAL A 7 13.44 2.56 2.82
C VAL A 7 12.56 2.29 4.04
N ILE A 8 13.13 2.00 5.20
CA ILE A 8 12.37 1.75 6.43
C ILE A 8 11.70 3.04 6.89
N ASP A 9 12.42 4.16 6.90
CA ASP A 9 11.85 5.45 7.31
C ASP A 9 10.72 5.90 6.37
N GLU A 10 10.89 5.65 5.07
CA GLU A 10 9.90 5.96 4.03
C GLU A 10 8.60 5.16 4.24
N LEU A 11 8.71 3.83 4.43
CA LEU A 11 7.54 2.95 4.58
C LEU A 11 6.85 3.11 5.94
N MET A 12 7.60 3.29 7.03
CA MET A 12 7.02 3.66 8.33
C MET A 12 6.25 4.99 8.28
N THR A 13 6.66 5.91 7.40
CA THR A 13 5.91 7.17 7.20
C THR A 13 4.60 6.89 6.47
N ASP A 14 4.61 6.04 5.44
CA ASP A 14 3.39 5.60 4.76
C ASP A 14 2.41 4.93 5.74
N HIS A 15 2.90 4.05 6.62
CA HIS A 15 2.08 3.39 7.65
C HIS A 15 1.36 4.39 8.55
N ARG A 16 2.06 5.44 8.99
CA ARG A 16 1.46 6.51 9.82
C ARG A 16 0.40 7.28 9.05
N GLU A 17 0.65 7.63 7.79
CA GLU A 17 -0.33 8.33 6.95
C GLU A 17 -1.60 7.49 6.75
N VAL A 18 -1.45 6.18 6.52
CA VAL A 18 -2.58 5.24 6.40
C VAL A 18 -3.36 5.14 7.72
N GLU A 19 -2.68 4.99 8.85
CA GLU A 19 -3.34 4.91 10.16
C GLU A 19 -4.07 6.21 10.52
N GLU A 20 -3.50 7.38 10.18
CA GLU A 20 -4.18 8.67 10.34
C GLU A 20 -5.47 8.75 9.52
N LEU A 21 -5.46 8.25 8.27
CA LEU A 21 -6.66 8.20 7.43
C LEU A 21 -7.68 7.21 7.98
N PHE A 22 -7.26 6.06 8.49
CA PHE A 22 -8.16 5.12 9.18
C PHE A 22 -8.81 5.75 10.41
N GLY A 23 -8.04 6.45 11.24
CA GLY A 23 -8.59 7.16 12.40
C GLY A 23 -9.63 8.22 12.00
N ARG A 24 -9.46 8.89 10.84
CA ARG A 24 -10.48 9.81 10.31
C ARG A 24 -11.76 9.07 9.90
N ILE A 25 -11.65 7.90 9.28
CA ILE A 25 -12.82 7.08 8.90
C ILE A 25 -13.57 6.60 10.15
N GLU A 26 -12.86 6.14 11.18
CA GLU A 26 -13.42 5.68 12.45
C GLU A 26 -14.09 6.81 13.24
N GLY A 27 -13.56 8.04 13.14
CA GLY A 27 -14.14 9.22 13.78
C GLY A 27 -15.40 9.77 13.11
N LEU A 28 -15.75 9.30 11.90
CA LEU A 28 -16.92 9.76 11.16
C LEU A 28 -18.14 8.87 11.43
N THR A 29 -19.33 9.47 11.37
CA THR A 29 -20.59 8.73 11.49
C THR A 29 -20.75 7.72 10.33
N PRO A 30 -21.24 6.49 10.60
CA PRO A 30 -21.63 5.55 9.55
C PRO A 30 -22.54 6.20 8.51
N GLY A 31 -22.34 5.89 7.22
CA GLY A 31 -23.07 6.53 6.13
C GLY A 31 -22.55 7.91 5.67
N SER A 32 -21.63 8.55 6.39
CA SER A 32 -21.08 9.84 5.96
C SER A 32 -20.33 9.71 4.63
N ALA A 33 -20.63 10.57 3.66
CA ALA A 33 -19.94 10.60 2.35
C ALA A 33 -18.42 10.77 2.49
N ASP A 34 -17.96 11.48 3.53
CA ASP A 34 -16.54 11.67 3.81
C ASP A 34 -15.82 10.35 4.09
N ARG A 35 -16.51 9.31 4.60
CA ARG A 35 -15.91 7.99 4.81
C ARG A 35 -15.51 7.35 3.49
N LYS A 36 -16.32 7.48 2.44
CA LYS A 36 -15.96 7.00 1.10
C LYS A 36 -14.78 7.79 0.53
N LEU A 37 -14.76 9.11 0.74
CA LEU A 37 -13.65 9.95 0.30
C LEU A 37 -12.33 9.53 0.96
N TYR A 38 -12.32 9.31 2.27
CA TYR A 38 -11.11 8.85 2.97
C TYR A 38 -10.75 7.40 2.63
N ALA A 39 -11.72 6.51 2.46
CA ALA A 39 -11.47 5.14 2.01
C ALA A 39 -10.82 5.09 0.61
N ASP A 40 -11.25 5.97 -0.29
CA ASP A 40 -10.62 6.13 -1.60
C ASP A 40 -9.19 6.67 -1.48
N GLN A 41 -8.93 7.62 -0.58
CA GLN A 41 -7.58 8.12 -0.32
C GLN A 41 -6.66 7.02 0.25
N VAL A 42 -7.14 6.26 1.25
CA VAL A 42 -6.40 5.11 1.79
C VAL A 42 -6.08 4.10 0.70
N THR A 43 -7.06 3.77 -0.14
CA THR A 43 -6.87 2.83 -1.26
C THR A 43 -5.74 3.28 -2.18
N MET A 44 -5.68 4.58 -2.51
CA MET A 44 -4.62 5.12 -3.36
C MET A 44 -3.23 5.01 -2.71
N GLU A 45 -3.12 5.26 -1.40
CA GLU A 45 -1.83 5.15 -0.71
C GLU A 45 -1.40 3.69 -0.52
N LEU A 46 -2.31 2.79 -0.14
CA LEU A 46 -2.04 1.35 -0.01
C LEU A 46 -1.59 0.71 -1.33
N VAL A 47 -2.21 1.06 -2.46
CA VAL A 47 -1.82 0.55 -3.78
C VAL A 47 -0.41 1.03 -4.16
N ARG A 48 -0.06 2.29 -3.87
CA ARG A 48 1.29 2.79 -4.17
C ARG A 48 2.35 2.15 -3.28
N HIS A 49 2.00 1.94 -2.02
CA HIS A 49 2.84 1.33 -1.00
C HIS A 49 3.18 -0.12 -1.39
N SER A 50 2.16 -0.97 -1.54
CA SER A 50 2.31 -2.38 -1.92
C SER A 50 3.12 -2.58 -3.20
N VAL A 51 2.82 -1.81 -4.26
CA VAL A 51 3.57 -1.87 -5.53
C VAL A 51 5.06 -1.55 -5.33
N ALA A 52 5.39 -0.62 -4.44
CA ALA A 52 6.78 -0.25 -4.19
C ALA A 52 7.52 -1.35 -3.42
N GLU A 53 6.85 -2.00 -2.47
CA GLU A 53 7.42 -3.08 -1.66
C GLU A 53 7.65 -4.33 -2.49
N GLU A 54 6.65 -4.75 -3.25
CA GLU A 54 6.71 -5.86 -4.18
C GLU A 54 7.80 -5.69 -5.24
N ALA A 55 7.95 -4.47 -5.75
CA ALA A 55 8.94 -4.18 -6.77
C ALA A 55 10.38 -4.09 -6.21
N TYR A 56 10.56 -3.69 -4.94
CA TYR A 56 11.88 -3.34 -4.41
C TYR A 56 12.18 -3.87 -3.01
N LEU A 57 11.29 -3.69 -2.03
CA LEU A 57 11.50 -4.14 -0.65
C LEU A 57 11.64 -5.67 -0.60
N TYR A 58 10.63 -6.42 -1.05
CA TYR A 58 10.62 -7.87 -0.93
C TYR A 58 11.75 -8.57 -1.70
N PRO A 59 12.17 -8.11 -2.90
CA PRO A 59 13.42 -8.58 -3.51
C PRO A 59 14.66 -8.36 -2.64
N ALA A 60 14.74 -7.27 -1.88
CA ALA A 60 15.84 -7.02 -0.95
C ALA A 60 15.74 -7.89 0.30
N VAL A 61 14.52 -8.10 0.81
CA VAL A 61 14.26 -9.04 1.93
C VAL A 61 14.72 -10.44 1.56
N ARG A 62 14.34 -10.96 0.39
CA ARG A 62 14.80 -12.27 -0.12
C ARG A 62 16.32 -12.38 -0.18
N LYS A 63 16.98 -11.29 -0.58
CA LYS A 63 18.43 -11.25 -0.78
C LYS A 63 19.21 -11.17 0.55
N HIS A 64 18.70 -10.43 1.52
CA HIS A 64 19.47 -10.04 2.70
C HIS A 64 19.01 -10.73 3.99
N VAL A 65 17.72 -11.04 4.13
CA VAL A 65 17.15 -11.58 5.37
C VAL A 65 17.13 -13.11 5.34
N ALA A 66 17.58 -13.75 6.42
CA ALA A 66 17.50 -15.21 6.55
C ALA A 66 16.03 -15.66 6.56
N GLY A 67 15.67 -16.60 5.68
CA GLY A 67 14.26 -16.99 5.49
C GLY A 67 13.43 -15.95 4.73
N GLY A 68 14.07 -14.95 4.11
CA GLY A 68 13.40 -13.84 3.43
C GLY A 68 12.47 -14.25 2.29
N ASP A 69 12.66 -15.42 1.67
CA ASP A 69 11.72 -15.96 0.68
C ASP A 69 10.34 -16.22 1.27
N ALA A 70 10.26 -16.93 2.40
CA ALA A 70 9.00 -17.25 3.05
C ALA A 70 8.31 -15.99 3.59
N ILE A 71 9.09 -15.05 4.13
CA ILE A 71 8.57 -13.75 4.60
C ILE A 71 7.96 -13.00 3.42
N ALA A 72 8.73 -12.81 2.35
CA ALA A 72 8.26 -12.10 1.15
C ALA A 72 7.06 -12.77 0.48
N ASP A 73 6.99 -14.11 0.43
CA ASP A 73 5.84 -14.81 -0.14
C ASP A 73 4.57 -14.61 0.68
N ARG A 74 4.68 -14.58 2.02
CA ARG A 74 3.55 -14.30 2.90
C ARG A 74 3.05 -12.85 2.76
N GLU A 75 3.94 -11.85 2.82
CA GLU A 75 3.53 -10.45 2.71
C GLU A 75 2.83 -10.16 1.36
N ILE A 76 3.29 -10.79 0.26
CA ILE A 76 2.65 -10.67 -1.06
C ILE A 76 1.24 -11.30 -1.07
N GLU A 77 1.01 -12.37 -0.31
CA GLU A 77 -0.32 -12.98 -0.17
C GLU A 77 -1.25 -12.08 0.65
N ASP A 78 -0.75 -11.44 1.70
CA ASP A 78 -1.48 -10.46 2.51
C ASP A 78 -1.85 -9.22 1.67
N HIS A 79 -0.93 -8.71 0.85
CA HIS A 79 -1.21 -7.66 -0.14
C HIS A 79 -2.31 -8.07 -1.12
N SER A 80 -2.23 -9.27 -1.67
CA SER A 80 -3.24 -9.79 -2.59
C SER A 80 -4.63 -9.85 -1.93
N THR A 81 -4.69 -10.14 -0.63
CA THR A 81 -5.93 -10.10 0.15
C THR A 81 -6.44 -8.68 0.33
N ALA A 82 -5.58 -7.74 0.74
CA ALA A 82 -5.93 -6.33 0.86
C ALA A 82 -6.41 -5.73 -0.48
N GLU A 83 -5.75 -6.05 -1.59
CA GLU A 83 -6.14 -5.61 -2.93
C GLU A 83 -7.56 -6.06 -3.31
N ARG A 84 -7.93 -7.31 -3.00
CA ARG A 84 -9.29 -7.82 -3.25
C ARG A 84 -10.33 -7.06 -2.41
N ILE A 85 -10.04 -6.82 -1.13
CA ILE A 85 -10.92 -6.05 -0.24
C ILE A 85 -11.09 -4.62 -0.77
N MET A 86 -9.98 -3.95 -1.13
CA MET A 86 -10.02 -2.63 -1.75
C MET A 86 -10.82 -2.63 -3.05
N LYS A 87 -10.71 -3.71 -3.85
CA LYS A 87 -11.45 -3.83 -5.11
C LYS A 87 -12.95 -3.92 -4.91
N ASP A 88 -13.39 -4.67 -3.92
CA ASP A 88 -14.80 -4.76 -3.56
C ASP A 88 -15.29 -3.43 -2.97
N LEU A 89 -14.46 -2.78 -2.13
CA LEU A 89 -14.75 -1.47 -1.56
C LEU A 89 -14.92 -0.38 -2.63
N GLU A 90 -14.25 -0.47 -3.78
CA GLU A 90 -14.45 0.48 -4.91
C GLU A 90 -15.92 0.55 -5.35
N ARG A 91 -16.68 -0.53 -5.18
CA ARG A 91 -18.07 -0.67 -5.63
C ARG A 91 -19.11 -0.22 -4.60
N CYS A 92 -18.70 0.00 -3.35
CA CYS A 92 -19.58 0.38 -2.26
C CYS A 92 -19.62 1.90 -2.06
N ASP A 93 -20.80 2.41 -1.76
CA ASP A 93 -21.02 3.76 -1.22
C ASP A 93 -20.93 3.74 0.30
N ALA A 94 -20.65 4.89 0.93
CA ALA A 94 -20.45 4.98 2.38
C ALA A 94 -21.65 4.53 3.24
N GLY A 95 -22.86 4.53 2.67
CA GLY A 95 -24.10 4.11 3.33
C GLY A 95 -24.44 2.62 3.15
N ASP A 96 -23.66 1.89 2.37
CA ASP A 96 -23.83 0.44 2.19
C ASP A 96 -23.32 -0.29 3.45
N PRO A 97 -24.12 -1.17 4.11
CA PRO A 97 -23.62 -2.01 5.19
C PRO A 97 -22.37 -2.83 4.81
N GLU A 98 -22.23 -3.16 3.53
CA GLU A 98 -21.04 -3.87 3.03
C GLU A 98 -19.79 -2.98 3.07
N PHE A 99 -19.91 -1.66 2.93
CA PHE A 99 -18.81 -0.73 3.10
C PHE A 99 -18.21 -0.84 4.51
N ASP A 100 -19.07 -0.85 5.53
CA ASP A 100 -18.64 -0.96 6.94
C ASP A 100 -17.91 -2.25 7.22
N ARG A 101 -18.41 -3.35 6.66
CA ARG A 101 -17.78 -4.67 6.77
C ARG A 101 -16.40 -4.68 6.11
N LEU A 102 -16.32 -4.22 4.86
CA LEU A 102 -15.08 -4.25 4.06
C LEU A 102 -14.02 -3.29 4.60
N ILE A 103 -14.39 -2.08 5.02
CA ILE A 103 -13.42 -1.14 5.58
C ILE A 103 -12.86 -1.62 6.91
N GLY A 104 -13.69 -2.26 7.75
CA GLY A 104 -13.23 -2.88 9.00
C GLY A 104 -12.27 -4.04 8.75
N MET A 105 -12.56 -4.89 7.75
CA MET A 105 -11.62 -5.94 7.33
C MET A 105 -10.31 -5.35 6.83
N LEU A 106 -10.35 -4.35 5.93
CA LEU A 106 -9.15 -3.71 5.40
C LEU A 106 -8.28 -3.12 6.52
N MET A 107 -8.90 -2.42 7.48
CA MET A 107 -8.20 -1.87 8.65
C MET A 107 -7.52 -2.97 9.47
N SER A 108 -8.19 -4.11 9.69
CA SER A 108 -7.62 -5.24 10.43
C SER A 108 -6.41 -5.84 9.72
N GLU A 109 -6.54 -6.13 8.42
CA GLU A 109 -5.45 -6.70 7.62
C GLU A 109 -4.24 -5.78 7.59
N VAL A 110 -4.47 -4.49 7.29
CA VAL A 110 -3.38 -3.50 7.19
C VAL A 110 -2.71 -3.26 8.54
N ARG A 111 -3.46 -3.14 9.64
CA ARG A 111 -2.85 -2.98 10.98
C ARG A 111 -2.04 -4.19 11.40
N SER A 112 -2.46 -5.40 11.02
CA SER A 112 -1.69 -6.63 11.26
C SER A 112 -0.38 -6.62 10.47
N HIS A 113 -0.44 -6.26 9.18
CA HIS A 113 0.73 -6.12 8.31
C HIS A 113 1.72 -5.08 8.86
N ILE A 114 1.25 -3.86 9.19
CA ILE A 114 2.10 -2.81 9.78
C ILE A 114 2.79 -3.30 11.06
N ALA A 115 2.06 -4.01 11.94
CA ALA A 115 2.61 -4.53 13.18
C ALA A 115 3.70 -5.59 12.94
N ASP A 116 3.51 -6.49 11.96
CA ASP A 116 4.53 -7.48 11.61
C ASP A 116 5.74 -6.83 10.95
N GLU A 117 5.53 -5.89 10.04
CA GLU A 117 6.64 -5.24 9.35
C GLU A 117 7.51 -4.41 10.31
N GLU A 118 6.89 -3.52 11.09
CA GLU A 118 7.62 -2.63 12.00
C GLU A 118 8.21 -3.39 13.20
N GLY A 119 7.51 -4.43 13.68
CA GLY A 119 7.92 -5.23 14.82
C GLY A 119 8.95 -6.32 14.48
N ASN A 120 8.90 -6.88 13.27
CA ASN A 120 9.65 -8.08 12.90
C ASN A 120 10.49 -7.89 11.64
N LEU A 121 9.91 -7.49 10.50
CA LEU A 121 10.63 -7.46 9.23
C LEU A 121 11.69 -6.35 9.17
N PHE A 122 11.33 -5.10 9.48
CA PHE A 122 12.23 -3.96 9.38
C PHE A 122 13.44 -4.05 10.32
N PRO A 123 13.31 -4.52 11.59
CA PRO A 123 14.47 -4.78 12.43
C PRO A 123 15.45 -5.80 11.82
N GLN A 124 14.92 -6.89 11.24
CA GLN A 124 15.76 -7.91 10.58
C GLN A 124 16.45 -7.36 9.34
N LEU A 125 15.71 -6.62 8.50
CA LEU A 125 16.26 -5.99 7.30
C LEU A 125 17.35 -4.98 7.67
N ARG A 126 17.14 -4.15 8.70
CA ARG A 126 18.12 -3.19 9.20
C ARG A 126 19.40 -3.87 9.69
N ALA A 127 19.28 -5.02 10.33
CA ALA A 127 20.44 -5.78 10.82
C ALA A 127 21.23 -6.47 9.70
N ALA A 128 20.54 -6.90 8.63
CA ALA A 128 21.14 -7.72 7.57
C ALA A 128 21.57 -6.94 6.32
N CYS A 129 21.01 -5.74 6.08
CA CYS A 129 21.24 -4.95 4.89
C CYS A 129 22.19 -3.77 5.18
N PRO A 130 23.21 -3.50 4.32
CA PRO A 130 24.08 -2.34 4.49
C PRO A 130 23.31 -1.01 4.47
N PRO A 131 23.68 0.00 5.28
CA PRO A 131 22.97 1.29 5.33
C PRO A 131 22.79 1.95 3.95
N GLN A 132 23.85 1.99 3.14
CA GLN A 132 23.79 2.56 1.79
C GLN A 132 22.77 1.82 0.89
N ALA A 133 22.63 0.50 1.06
CA ALA A 133 21.65 -0.25 0.29
C ALA A 133 20.21 0.08 0.72
N LEU A 134 19.98 0.37 2.01
CA LEU A 134 18.68 0.85 2.52
C LEU A 134 18.35 2.25 1.97
N ASP A 135 19.35 3.13 1.86
CA ASP A 135 19.18 4.46 1.26
C ASP A 135 18.81 4.36 -0.22
N ASP A 136 19.56 3.55 -0.99
CA ASP A 136 19.29 3.31 -2.41
C ASP A 136 17.91 2.66 -2.64
N LEU A 137 17.47 1.79 -1.73
CA LEU A 137 16.12 1.23 -1.77
C LEU A 137 15.06 2.31 -1.52
N GLY A 138 15.30 3.23 -0.58
CA GLY A 138 14.39 4.34 -0.30
C GLY A 138 14.14 5.20 -1.54
N ASP A 139 15.19 5.49 -2.31
CA ASP A 139 15.05 6.20 -3.59
C ASP A 139 14.22 5.42 -4.61
N LYS A 140 14.45 4.10 -4.74
CA LYS A 140 13.69 3.26 -5.68
C LYS A 140 12.21 3.17 -5.30
N VAL A 141 11.91 2.97 -4.02
CA VAL A 141 10.53 2.94 -3.49
C VAL A 141 9.83 4.28 -3.77
N ARG A 142 10.48 5.41 -3.47
CA ARG A 142 9.94 6.74 -3.78
C ARG A 142 9.65 6.93 -5.27
N GLN A 143 10.52 6.46 -6.16
CA GLN A 143 10.27 6.58 -7.60
C GLN A 143 9.15 5.65 -8.08
N ALA A 144 9.07 4.44 -7.52
CA ALA A 144 7.99 3.49 -7.83
C ALA A 144 6.62 4.09 -7.50
N LYS A 145 6.46 4.64 -6.29
CA LYS A 145 5.22 5.27 -5.80
C LYS A 145 4.71 6.38 -6.73
N LYS A 146 5.60 7.14 -7.37
CA LYS A 146 5.22 8.25 -8.28
C LYS A 146 4.49 7.77 -9.53
N VAL A 147 4.82 6.57 -10.02
CA VAL A 147 4.26 6.00 -11.25
C VAL A 147 3.31 4.84 -11.01
N ALA A 148 3.19 4.38 -9.77
CA ALA A 148 2.29 3.30 -9.38
C ALA A 148 0.81 3.63 -9.71
N PRO A 149 -0.03 2.60 -9.88
CA PRO A 149 -1.48 2.72 -9.95
C PRO A 149 -2.10 3.48 -8.78
N THR A 150 -3.35 3.92 -8.96
CA THR A 150 -4.15 4.54 -7.89
C THR A 150 -5.41 3.73 -7.58
N ARG A 151 -5.52 2.54 -8.19
CA ARG A 151 -6.62 1.60 -8.02
C ARG A 151 -6.06 0.19 -7.81
N PRO A 152 -6.78 -0.67 -7.07
CA PRO A 152 -6.38 -2.07 -6.91
C PRO A 152 -6.51 -2.82 -8.24
N HIS A 153 -5.50 -3.64 -8.54
CA HIS A 153 -5.46 -4.49 -9.72
C HIS A 153 -5.17 -5.96 -9.34
N PRO A 154 -6.12 -6.68 -8.70
CA PRO A 154 -5.87 -8.03 -8.14
C PRO A 154 -5.53 -9.13 -9.15
N ALA A 155 -5.56 -8.81 -10.44
CA ALA A 155 -5.20 -9.72 -11.53
C ALA A 155 -3.90 -9.31 -12.25
N ALA A 156 -3.28 -8.20 -11.81
CA ALA A 156 -1.94 -7.84 -12.25
C ALA A 156 -0.91 -8.78 -11.61
N PRO A 157 0.28 -8.91 -12.19
CA PRO A 157 1.37 -9.64 -11.54
C PRO A 157 1.97 -8.84 -10.38
N ASP A 158 2.29 -9.53 -9.29
CA ASP A 158 2.78 -8.95 -8.02
C ASP A 158 4.30 -9.14 -7.83
N LYS A 159 4.95 -9.82 -8.79
CA LYS A 159 6.40 -10.14 -8.72
C LYS A 159 7.18 -9.52 -9.89
N PRO A 160 8.41 -9.03 -9.66
CA PRO A 160 9.27 -8.55 -10.73
C PRO A 160 9.77 -9.70 -11.63
N PRO A 161 10.03 -9.44 -12.93
CA PRO A 161 10.00 -8.14 -13.59
C PRO A 161 8.61 -7.70 -14.09
N ALA A 162 7.60 -8.58 -14.04
CA ALA A 162 6.30 -8.34 -14.66
C ALA A 162 5.55 -7.14 -14.03
N ASN A 163 5.58 -7.02 -12.70
CA ASN A 163 4.94 -5.90 -11.97
C ASN A 163 5.52 -4.53 -12.37
N LYS A 164 6.85 -4.44 -12.56
CA LYS A 164 7.56 -3.20 -12.95
C LYS A 164 7.20 -2.67 -14.34
N LEU A 165 6.81 -3.55 -15.25
CA LEU A 165 6.45 -3.18 -16.63
C LEU A 165 5.01 -2.69 -16.73
N LEU A 166 4.10 -3.29 -15.95
CA LEU A 166 2.67 -3.01 -16.03
C LEU A 166 2.25 -1.83 -15.15
N ALA A 167 2.89 -1.65 -13.98
CA ALA A 167 2.53 -0.60 -13.01
C ALA A 167 2.50 0.83 -13.61
N PRO A 168 3.50 1.28 -14.42
CA PRO A 168 3.46 2.63 -14.98
C PRO A 168 2.30 2.85 -15.97
N GLY A 169 1.98 1.83 -16.79
CA GLY A 169 0.89 1.92 -17.77
C GLY A 169 -0.49 2.00 -17.10
N ALA A 170 -0.73 1.11 -16.14
CA ALA A 170 -1.96 1.12 -15.34
C ALA A 170 -2.11 2.43 -14.55
N GLY A 171 -1.01 2.95 -13.98
CA GLY A 171 -1.04 4.21 -13.26
C GLY A 171 -1.38 5.45 -14.08
N LEU A 172 -1.00 5.51 -15.36
CA LEU A 172 -1.43 6.60 -16.24
C LEU A 172 -2.93 6.57 -16.52
N VAL A 173 -3.47 5.36 -16.77
CA VAL A 173 -4.90 5.15 -17.01
C VAL A 173 -5.73 5.52 -15.78
N ASP A 174 -5.31 5.08 -14.60
CA ASP A 174 -6.03 5.36 -13.36
C ASP A 174 -6.06 6.85 -13.03
N ARG A 175 -4.92 7.56 -13.17
CA ARG A 175 -4.87 9.01 -12.93
C ARG A 175 -5.78 9.80 -13.88
N LEU A 176 -5.87 9.40 -15.15
CA LEU A 176 -6.82 9.99 -16.10
C LEU A 176 -8.27 9.77 -15.64
N ARG A 177 -8.59 8.56 -15.21
CA ARG A 177 -9.92 8.23 -14.67
C ARG A 177 -10.23 9.04 -13.41
N ASP A 178 -9.29 9.17 -12.49
CA ASP A 178 -9.46 9.93 -11.25
C ASP A 178 -9.73 11.41 -11.52
N ALA A 179 -9.05 11.99 -12.53
CA ALA A 179 -9.32 13.37 -12.97
C ALA A 179 -10.74 13.55 -13.52
N LEU A 180 -11.26 12.56 -14.24
CA LEU A 180 -12.61 12.56 -14.80
C LEU A 180 -13.70 12.35 -13.73
N THR A 181 -13.46 11.47 -12.75
CA THR A 181 -14.44 11.14 -11.71
C THR A 181 -14.32 12.03 -10.47
N GLY A 182 -13.27 12.85 -10.36
CA GLY A 182 -12.99 13.65 -9.17
C GLY A 182 -12.52 12.85 -7.95
N ARG A 183 -12.10 11.59 -8.14
CA ARG A 183 -11.65 10.71 -7.04
C ARG A 183 -10.34 11.23 -6.45
N GLY A 184 -10.21 11.19 -5.13
CA GLY A 184 -8.99 11.60 -4.43
C GLY A 184 -8.78 13.12 -4.35
N LYS A 185 -9.74 13.94 -4.78
CA LYS A 185 -9.73 15.38 -4.47
C LYS A 185 -9.89 15.55 -2.96
N LYS A 186 -9.04 16.38 -2.33
CA LYS A 186 -9.26 16.80 -0.95
C LYS A 186 -10.60 17.57 -0.90
N PRO A 187 -11.43 17.34 0.14
CA PRO A 187 -12.64 18.12 0.35
C PRO A 187 -12.30 19.61 0.56
#